data_AF-A0A2V9UK70-F1
#
_entry.id   AF-A0A2V9UK70-F1
#
_cell.length_a   1.000
_cell.length_b   1.000
_cell.length_c   1.000
_cell.angle_alpha   90.00
_cell.angle_beta   90.00
_cell.angle_gamma   90.00
#
_symmetry.space_group_name_H-M   'P 1'
#
loop_
_entity.id
_entity.type
_entity.pdbx_description
1 polymer ?
#
loop_
_entity_poly.entity_id
_entity_poly.type
_entity_poly.pdbx_seq_one_letter_code
_entity_poly.pdbx_strand_id
1 'polypeptide(L)'
;MATLYVENVPDAVYKALRERARKNRKSIAAEVIALLEQNVPTAEELRRRREFARQMKRISSQEPLSPGSFPSAEEMIREDRDR
;
A
#
# COMPACT_ATOMS: atom_id res chain seq x y z
N MET A 1 -25.05 -3.48 -10.07
CA MET A 1 -24.04 -2.50 -9.63
C MET A 1 -24.76 -1.40 -8.87
N ALA A 2 -24.19 -0.90 -7.78
CA ALA A 2 -24.75 0.23 -7.05
C ALA A 2 -24.32 1.55 -7.72
N THR A 3 -25.17 2.57 -7.66
CA THR A 3 -24.86 3.93 -8.13
C THR A 3 -24.67 4.82 -6.92
N LEU A 4 -23.55 5.55 -6.89
CA LEU A 4 -23.23 6.51 -5.83
C LEU A 4 -23.42 7.94 -6.37
N TYR A 5 -24.28 8.72 -5.69
CA TYR A 5 -24.41 10.15 -5.92
C TYR A 5 -23.67 10.90 -4.80
N VAL A 6 -22.87 11.89 -5.18
CA VAL A 6 -22.14 12.76 -4.25
C VAL A 6 -22.51 14.18 -4.58
N GLU A 7 -23.09 14.88 -3.61
CA GLU A 7 -23.50 16.28 -3.73
C GLU A 7 -22.49 17.21 -3.05
N ASN A 8 -22.49 18.47 -3.46
CA ASN A 8 -21.69 19.54 -2.84
C ASN A 8 -20.17 19.28 -2.83
N VAL A 9 -19.64 18.73 -3.93
CA VAL A 9 -18.19 18.57 -4.09
C VAL A 9 -17.54 19.94 -4.26
N PRO A 10 -16.55 20.32 -3.43
CA PRO A 10 -15.86 21.60 -3.58
C PRO A 10 -15.22 21.74 -4.96
N ASP A 11 -15.33 22.92 -5.58
CA ASP A 11 -14.82 23.18 -6.93
C ASP A 11 -13.35 22.81 -7.11
N ALA A 12 -12.52 23.07 -6.08
CA ALA A 12 -11.10 22.73 -6.10
C ALA A 12 -10.88 21.21 -6.23
N VAL A 13 -11.67 20.41 -5.52
CA VAL A 13 -11.61 18.94 -5.56
C VAL A 13 -12.07 18.43 -6.91
N TYR A 14 -13.17 18.98 -7.44
CA TYR A 14 -13.67 18.60 -8.77
C TYR A 14 -12.65 18.92 -9.88
N LYS A 15 -12.01 20.09 -9.82
CA LYS A 15 -10.94 20.47 -10.77
C LYS A 15 -9.75 19.50 -10.71
N ALA A 16 -9.26 19.20 -9.51
CA ALA A 16 -8.15 18.25 -9.32
C ALA A 16 -8.51 16.84 -9.85
N LEU A 17 -9.73 16.38 -9.60
CA LEU A 17 -10.24 15.10 -10.11
C LEU A 17 -10.29 15.08 -11.64
N ARG A 18 -10.78 16.17 -12.26
CA ARG A 18 -10.87 16.30 -13.72
C ARG A 18 -9.50 16.31 -14.40
N GLU A 19 -8.52 17.01 -13.82
CA GLU A 19 -7.14 17.00 -14.31
C GLU A 19 -6.50 15.63 -14.21
N ARG A 20 -6.68 14.95 -13.08
CA ARG A 20 -6.17 13.58 -12.88
C ARG A 20 -6.80 12.58 -13.86
N ALA A 21 -8.11 12.66 -14.07
CA ALA A 21 -8.82 11.83 -15.05
C ALA A 21 -8.29 12.04 -16.48
N ARG A 22 -8.04 13.29 -16.88
CA ARG A 22 -7.41 13.62 -18.18
C ARG A 22 -6.02 13.03 -18.31
N LYS A 23 -5.17 13.19 -17.28
CA LYS A 23 -3.81 12.62 -17.26
C LYS A 23 -3.83 11.10 -17.41
N ASN A 24 -4.80 10.44 -16.79
CA ASN A 24 -4.97 8.99 -16.85
C ASN A 24 -5.75 8.50 -18.08
N ARG A 25 -6.20 9.41 -18.96
CA ARG A 25 -7.05 9.12 -20.13
C ARG A 25 -8.33 8.35 -19.76
N LYS A 26 -8.92 8.69 -18.61
CA LYS A 26 -10.15 8.09 -18.08
C LYS A 26 -11.27 9.12 -18.02
N SER A 27 -12.51 8.64 -18.02
CA SER A 27 -13.64 9.48 -17.62
C SER A 27 -13.55 9.82 -16.13
N ILE A 28 -14.21 10.91 -15.72
CA ILE A 28 -14.25 11.31 -14.29
C ILE A 28 -14.83 10.17 -13.45
N ALA A 29 -15.92 9.55 -13.90
CA ALA A 29 -16.55 8.43 -13.20
C ALA A 29 -15.59 7.23 -13.03
N ALA A 30 -14.86 6.85 -14.10
CA ALA A 30 -13.89 5.77 -14.02
C ALA A 30 -12.71 6.10 -13.10
N GLU A 31 -12.30 7.37 -13.04
CA GLU A 31 -11.25 7.82 -12.12
C GLU A 31 -11.72 7.80 -10.66
N VAL A 32 -12.97 8.19 -10.39
CA VAL A 32 -13.58 8.11 -9.05
C VAL A 32 -13.65 6.67 -8.58
N ILE A 33 -14.09 5.73 -9.43
CA ILE A 33 -14.14 4.32 -9.08
C ILE A 33 -12.73 3.81 -8.74
N ALA A 34 -11.73 4.11 -9.58
CA ALA A 34 -10.36 3.71 -9.32
C ALA A 34 -9.81 4.29 -8.00
N LEU A 35 -10.17 5.53 -7.66
CA LEU A 35 -9.82 6.14 -6.38
C LEU A 35 -10.47 5.43 -5.21
N LEU A 36 -11.75 5.09 -5.33
CA LEU A 36 -12.49 4.36 -4.29
C LEU A 36 -11.88 2.98 -4.09
N GLU A 37 -11.55 2.25 -5.15
CA GLU A 37 -10.89 0.94 -5.07
C GLU A 37 -9.52 1.01 -4.37
N GLN A 38 -8.77 2.10 -4.58
CA GLN A 38 -7.46 2.30 -3.95
C GLN A 38 -7.55 2.67 -2.47
N ASN A 39 -8.55 3.46 -2.09
CA ASN A 39 -8.60 4.10 -0.77
C ASN A 39 -9.63 3.50 0.19
N VAL A 40 -10.61 2.75 -0.31
CA VAL A 40 -11.67 2.13 0.48
C VAL A 40 -11.42 0.62 0.54
N PRO A 41 -10.60 0.14 1.50
CA PRO A 41 -10.36 -1.29 1.63
C PRO A 41 -11.63 -2.00 2.09
N THR A 42 -11.91 -3.15 1.50
CA THR A 42 -13.01 -4.01 1.93
C THR A 42 -12.66 -4.71 3.25
N ALA A 43 -13.68 -5.20 3.97
CA ALA A 43 -13.48 -5.96 5.19
C ALA A 43 -12.57 -7.20 4.96
N GLU A 44 -12.75 -7.86 3.81
CA GLU A 44 -11.93 -8.99 3.37
C GLU A 44 -10.46 -8.58 3.15
N GLU A 45 -10.24 -7.45 2.50
CA GLU A 45 -8.90 -6.91 2.27
C GLU A 45 -8.21 -6.55 3.59
N LEU A 46 -8.92 -5.90 4.51
CA LEU A 46 -8.41 -5.61 5.85
C LEU A 46 -8.07 -6.89 6.63
N ARG A 47 -8.88 -7.95 6.50
CA ARG A 47 -8.61 -9.24 7.14
C ARG A 47 -7.31 -9.84 6.60
N ARG A 48 -7.12 -9.87 5.27
CA ARG A 48 -5.89 -10.35 4.64
C ARG A 48 -4.66 -9.57 5.10
N ARG A 49 -4.75 -8.23 5.15
CA ARG A 49 -3.64 -7.39 5.64
C ARG A 49 -3.27 -7.69 7.09
N ARG A 50 -4.26 -7.93 7.96
CA ARG A 50 -4.02 -8.32 9.36
C ARG A 50 -3.36 -9.69 9.47
N GLU A 51 -3.81 -10.66 8.67
CA GLU A 51 -3.20 -12.00 8.62
C GLU A 51 -1.73 -11.93 8.19
N PHE A 52 -1.46 -11.19 7.12
CA PHE A 52 -0.10 -10.95 6.64
C PHE A 52 0.78 -10.29 7.72
N ALA A 53 0.29 -9.23 8.37
CA ALA A 53 1.02 -8.57 9.45
C ALA A 53 1.29 -9.52 10.63
N ARG A 54 0.33 -10.38 11.00
CA ARG A 54 0.52 -11.40 12.03
C ARG A 54 1.58 -12.42 11.63
N GLN A 55 1.57 -12.86 10.37
CA GLN A 55 2.56 -13.80 9.85
C GLN A 55 3.97 -13.19 9.86
N MET A 56 4.11 -11.94 9.40
CA MET A 56 5.38 -11.21 9.44
C MET A 56 5.89 -11.06 10.87
N LYS A 57 5.01 -10.68 11.80
CA LYS A 57 5.38 -10.59 13.22
C LYS A 57 5.84 -11.94 13.78
N ARG A 58 5.17 -13.03 13.39
CA ARG A 58 5.56 -14.39 13.80
C ARG A 58 6.95 -14.74 13.30
N ILE A 59 7.25 -14.48 12.02
CA ILE A 59 8.57 -14.73 11.43
C ILE A 59 9.63 -13.88 12.13
N SER A 60 9.38 -12.58 12.34
CA SER A 60 10.35 -11.70 13.01
C SER A 60 10.60 -12.05 14.48
N SER A 61 9.63 -12.70 15.14
CA SER A 61 9.76 -13.13 16.53
C SER A 61 10.42 -14.50 16.70
N GLN A 62 10.66 -15.23 15.59
CA GLN A 62 11.40 -16.49 15.68
C GLN A 62 12.87 -16.18 15.94
N GLU A 63 13.39 -16.70 17.05
CA GLU A 63 14.84 -16.71 17.26
C GLU A 63 15.49 -17.52 16.13
N PRO A 64 16.61 -17.04 15.57
CA PRO A 64 17.36 -17.82 14.59
C PRO A 64 17.75 -19.17 15.22
N LEU A 65 17.52 -20.26 14.48
CA LEU A 65 17.72 -21.64 14.94
C LEU A 65 19.14 -21.93 15.45
N SER A 66 20.11 -21.09 15.06
CA SER A 66 21.45 -21.01 15.65
C SER A 66 22.06 -19.66 15.28
N PRO A 67 22.93 -19.05 16.11
CA PRO A 67 23.89 -18.08 15.60
C PRO A 67 24.68 -18.79 14.51
N GLY A 68 24.52 -18.37 13.26
CA GLY A 68 25.37 -18.87 12.18
C GLY A 68 26.82 -18.49 12.47
N SER A 69 27.78 -19.20 11.87
CA SER A 69 29.21 -18.85 11.94
C SER A 69 29.57 -17.55 11.19
N PHE A 70 28.57 -16.74 10.83
CA PHE A 70 28.71 -15.56 10.02
C PHE A 70 28.57 -14.32 10.89
N PRO A 71 29.37 -13.27 10.63
CA PRO A 71 29.20 -11.98 11.27
C PRO A 71 27.80 -11.41 10.96
N SER A 72 27.38 -10.43 11.75
CA SER A 72 26.09 -9.78 11.55
C SER A 72 25.98 -9.17 10.15
N ALA A 73 24.75 -9.06 9.63
CA ALA A 73 24.50 -8.43 8.34
C ALA A 73 25.07 -7.00 8.28
N GLU A 74 25.08 -6.29 9.41
CA GLU A 74 25.66 -4.95 9.53
C GLU A 74 27.18 -4.95 9.34
N GLU A 75 27.88 -5.93 9.91
CA GLU A 75 29.33 -6.09 9.74
C GLU A 75 29.70 -6.45 8.30
N MET A 76 28.95 -7.34 7.66
CA MET A 76 29.18 -7.72 6.27
C MET A 76 28.97 -6.54 5.30
N ILE A 77 27.95 -5.71 5.53
CA ILE A 77 27.69 -4.51 4.72
C ILE A 77 28.79 -3.45 4.91
N ARG A 78 29.35 -3.36 6.13
CA ARG A 78 30.46 -2.45 6.42
C ARG A 78 31.73 -2.89 5.70
N GLU A 79 32.06 -4.19 5.75
CA GLU A 79 33.22 -4.75 5.06
C GLU A 79 33.15 -4.56 3.54
N ASP A 80 31.97 -4.70 2.93
CA ASP A 80 31.77 -4.49 1.49
C ASP A 80 31.89 -3.02 1.08
N ARG A 81 31.54 -2.08 1.97
CA ARG A 81 31.72 -0.63 1.74
C ARG A 81 33.17 -0.17 1.85
N ASP A 82 33.96 -0.84 2.67
CA ASP A 82 35.36 -0.51 2.93
C ASP A 82 36.32 -1.16 1.91
N ARG A 83 35.78 -1.87 0.90
CA ARG A 83 36.49 -2.53 -0.21
C ARG A 83 36.47 -1.72 -1.50
#